data_AF-A0A932EMJ3-F1
#
_entry.id   AF-A0A932EMJ3-F1
#
_cell.length_a   1.000
_cell.length_b   1.000
_cell.length_c   1.000
_cell.angle_alpha   90.00
_cell.angle_beta   90.00
_cell.angle_gamma   90.00
#
_symmetry.space_group_name_H-M   'P 1'
#
loop_
_entity.id
_entity.type
_entity.pdbx_description
1 polymer ?
#
loop_
_entity_poly.entity_id
_entity_poly.type
_entity_poly.pdbx_seq_one_letter_code
_entity_poly.pdbx_strand_id
1 'polypeptide(L)'
;MIKKFVFLSLFSIFLLTHSIGQAAASSPFVYKTIKLININFDDHLKALDFFIAKWKPKKNPTPSSFYEEPAGLDGGGGRDIVYENAKYISQLILASWRPLDGLRICHENKEESLDELDTKAIADALSAFEGAYTLMREYSIRVYNIRQDFQDLTDLHATRAKIIEGKAKLQEILSRGPQKKN
;
A
#
# COMPACT_ATOMS: atom_id res chain seq x y z
N MET A 1 8.11 3.39 -20.62
CA MET A 1 6.82 4.12 -20.45
C MET A 1 6.29 4.04 -19.01
N ILE A 2 6.23 2.86 -18.39
CA ILE A 2 5.76 2.66 -16.99
C ILE A 2 6.50 3.51 -15.96
N LYS A 3 7.84 3.65 -16.07
CA LYS A 3 8.65 4.47 -15.13
C LYS A 3 8.26 5.96 -15.06
N LYS A 4 7.73 6.55 -16.14
CA LYS A 4 7.35 7.98 -16.17
C LYS A 4 5.98 8.25 -15.52
N PHE A 5 5.02 7.34 -15.69
CA PHE A 5 3.70 7.44 -15.02
C PHE A 5 3.79 7.22 -13.51
N VAL A 6 4.72 6.37 -13.09
CA VAL A 6 4.99 5.99 -11.70
C VAL A 6 5.67 7.10 -10.88
N PHE A 7 6.56 7.89 -11.50
CA PHE A 7 7.19 9.03 -10.81
C PHE A 7 6.18 10.18 -10.59
N LEU A 8 5.26 10.39 -11.54
CA LEU A 8 4.18 11.36 -11.39
C LEU A 8 3.22 10.97 -10.25
N SER A 9 2.92 9.68 -10.05
CA SER A 9 2.04 9.26 -8.95
C SER A 9 2.68 9.46 -7.58
N LEU A 10 3.95 9.08 -7.38
CA LEU A 10 4.66 9.32 -6.11
C LEU A 10 4.81 10.82 -5.79
N PHE A 11 5.13 11.65 -6.78
CA PHE A 11 5.25 13.09 -6.61
C PHE A 11 3.88 13.75 -6.31
N SER A 12 2.82 13.26 -6.95
CA SER A 12 1.44 13.71 -6.67
C SER A 12 0.99 13.30 -5.28
N ILE A 13 1.32 12.09 -4.83
CA ILE A 13 0.95 11.63 -3.48
C ILE A 13 1.69 12.45 -2.42
N PHE A 14 2.99 12.74 -2.58
CA PHE A 14 3.75 13.56 -1.63
C PHE A 14 3.21 15.01 -1.53
N LEU A 15 2.85 15.61 -2.67
CA LEU A 15 2.20 16.94 -2.70
C LEU A 15 0.78 16.91 -2.13
N LEU A 16 0.01 15.84 -2.34
CA LEU A 16 -1.29 15.64 -1.73
C LEU A 16 -1.19 15.53 -0.21
N THR A 17 -0.19 14.81 0.32
CA THR A 17 0.01 14.68 1.78
C THR A 17 0.26 16.01 2.48
N HIS A 18 1.05 16.91 1.87
CA HIS A 18 1.29 18.26 2.41
C HIS A 18 0.08 19.19 2.27
N SER A 19 -0.72 19.01 1.21
CA SER A 19 -1.85 19.89 0.91
C SER A 19 -3.14 19.52 1.67
N ILE A 20 -3.28 18.24 2.07
CA ILE A 20 -4.45 17.73 2.79
C ILE A 20 -4.52 18.27 4.23
N GLY A 21 -3.37 18.51 4.88
CA GLY A 21 -3.31 19.11 6.22
C GLY A 21 -3.84 20.53 6.31
N GLN A 22 -3.96 21.26 5.19
CA GLN A 22 -4.55 22.62 5.18
C GLN A 22 -6.01 22.68 4.70
N ALA A 23 -6.50 21.59 4.08
CA ALA A 23 -7.85 21.55 3.50
C ALA A 23 -8.83 20.68 4.30
N ALA A 24 -8.32 19.91 5.26
CA ALA A 24 -9.11 19.24 6.28
C ALA A 24 -9.65 20.25 7.32
N ALA A 25 -10.49 21.20 6.90
CA ALA A 25 -11.31 22.02 7.80
C ALA A 25 -12.82 21.85 7.51
N SER A 26 -13.18 20.85 6.69
CA SER A 26 -14.55 20.64 6.24
C SER A 26 -14.87 19.16 6.00
N SER A 27 -15.95 18.67 6.62
CA SER A 27 -16.45 17.29 6.47
C SER A 27 -16.51 16.76 5.01
N PRO A 28 -16.88 17.54 3.97
CA PRO A 28 -16.82 17.08 2.57
C PRO A 28 -15.41 16.77 2.08
N PHE A 29 -14.38 17.40 2.66
CA PHE A 29 -12.98 17.18 2.31
C PHE A 29 -12.42 15.89 2.91
N VAL A 30 -12.82 15.54 4.14
CA VAL A 30 -12.53 14.23 4.76
C VAL A 30 -13.00 13.10 3.85
N TYR A 31 -14.27 13.13 3.43
CA TYR A 31 -14.86 12.07 2.60
C TYR A 31 -14.23 11.99 1.21
N LYS A 32 -13.89 13.14 0.60
CA LYS A 32 -13.12 13.16 -0.66
C LYS A 32 -11.74 12.54 -0.50
N THR A 33 -11.07 12.83 0.61
CA THR A 33 -9.75 12.27 0.96
C THR A 33 -9.85 10.75 1.12
N ILE A 34 -10.80 10.26 1.91
CA ILE A 34 -11.03 8.82 2.10
C ILE A 34 -11.35 8.13 0.76
N LYS A 35 -12.18 8.74 -0.08
CA LYS A 35 -12.53 8.21 -1.41
C LYS A 35 -11.29 8.09 -2.30
N LEU A 36 -10.43 9.11 -2.32
CA LEU A 36 -9.19 9.11 -3.09
C LEU A 36 -8.23 8.02 -2.60
N ILE A 37 -8.04 7.90 -1.29
CA ILE A 37 -7.20 6.86 -0.67
C ILE A 37 -7.71 5.47 -1.06
N ASN A 38 -9.02 5.24 -0.94
CA ASN A 38 -9.62 3.96 -1.30
C ASN A 38 -9.35 3.57 -2.77
N ILE A 39 -9.46 4.53 -3.70
CA ILE A 39 -9.16 4.31 -5.12
C ILE A 39 -7.67 4.00 -5.33
N ASN A 40 -6.76 4.74 -4.67
CA ASN A 40 -5.32 4.47 -4.78
C ASN A 40 -4.99 3.04 -4.34
N PHE A 41 -5.62 2.54 -3.27
CA PHE A 41 -5.41 1.16 -2.82
C PHE A 41 -6.00 0.10 -3.76
N ASP A 42 -7.00 0.42 -4.59
CA ASP A 42 -7.43 -0.49 -5.67
C ASP A 42 -6.31 -0.70 -6.70
N ASP A 43 -5.60 0.36 -7.07
CA ASP A 43 -4.49 0.26 -8.00
C ASP A 43 -3.27 -0.44 -7.38
N HIS A 44 -3.04 -0.25 -6.08
CA HIS A 44 -2.02 -1.00 -5.35
C HIS A 44 -2.31 -2.51 -5.28
N LEU A 45 -3.58 -2.90 -5.08
CA LEU A 45 -3.97 -4.31 -5.13
C LEU A 45 -3.73 -4.91 -6.51
N LYS A 46 -4.05 -4.20 -7.59
CA LYS A 46 -3.74 -4.66 -8.96
C LYS A 46 -2.24 -4.83 -9.20
N ALA A 47 -1.42 -3.89 -8.72
CA ALA A 47 0.03 -3.97 -8.83
C ALA A 47 0.59 -5.17 -8.04
N LEU A 48 0.09 -5.40 -6.82
CA LEU A 48 0.47 -6.54 -5.99
C LEU A 48 0.02 -7.88 -6.61
N ASP A 49 -1.20 -7.94 -7.15
CA ASP A 49 -1.72 -9.14 -7.81
C ASP A 49 -0.91 -9.48 -9.07
N PHE A 50 -0.54 -8.47 -9.86
CA PHE A 50 0.37 -8.65 -10.99
C PHE A 50 1.74 -9.17 -10.54
N PHE A 51 2.28 -8.62 -9.45
CA PHE A 51 3.56 -9.05 -8.89
C PHE A 51 3.53 -10.50 -8.40
N ILE A 52 2.50 -10.88 -7.63
CA ILE A 52 2.25 -12.26 -7.18
C ILE A 52 2.14 -13.21 -8.38
N ALA A 53 1.40 -12.82 -9.43
CA ALA A 53 1.19 -13.65 -10.61
C ALA A 53 2.48 -13.89 -11.41
N LYS A 54 3.34 -12.86 -11.52
CA LYS A 54 4.58 -12.92 -12.29
C LYS A 54 5.65 -13.82 -11.67
N TRP A 55 5.67 -13.95 -10.35
CA TRP A 55 6.76 -14.60 -9.62
C TRP A 55 6.39 -15.93 -8.94
N LYS A 56 5.32 -16.61 -9.42
CA LYS A 56 4.93 -17.93 -8.91
C LYS A 56 6.01 -19.00 -9.15
N PRO A 57 6.19 -19.95 -8.21
CA PRO A 57 7.06 -21.10 -8.42
C PRO A 57 6.70 -21.88 -9.69
N LYS A 58 7.68 -22.32 -10.49
CA LYS A 58 7.43 -23.21 -11.63
C LYS A 58 6.91 -24.56 -11.11
N LYS A 59 5.81 -25.06 -11.69
CA LYS A 59 5.14 -26.31 -11.28
C LYS A 59 6.02 -27.57 -11.34
N ASN A 60 7.14 -27.54 -12.06
CA ASN A 60 8.15 -28.59 -12.10
C ASN A 60 9.54 -27.91 -12.04
N PRO A 61 10.24 -27.93 -10.89
CA PRO A 61 11.63 -27.50 -10.86
C PRO A 61 12.45 -28.54 -11.62
N THR A 62 12.91 -28.21 -12.83
CA THR A 62 13.95 -29.01 -13.47
C THR A 62 15.19 -28.89 -12.58
N PRO A 63 15.75 -30.00 -12.05
CA PRO A 63 16.93 -29.91 -11.21
C PRO A 63 18.12 -29.51 -12.08
N SER A 64 18.48 -28.22 -12.10
CA SER A 64 19.76 -27.78 -12.65
C SER A 64 20.84 -28.04 -11.60
N SER A 65 21.86 -28.82 -11.96
CA SER A 65 22.93 -29.29 -11.08
C SER A 65 23.98 -28.24 -10.72
N PHE A 66 23.62 -26.96 -10.75
CA PHE A 66 24.46 -25.84 -10.34
C PHE A 66 23.57 -24.79 -9.67
N TYR A 67 24.14 -24.00 -8.76
CA TYR A 67 23.54 -22.79 -8.17
C TYR A 67 23.20 -21.74 -9.26
N GLU A 68 22.31 -22.09 -10.20
CA GLU A 68 21.73 -21.16 -11.13
C GLU A 68 20.54 -20.53 -10.41
N GLU A 69 20.67 -19.24 -10.10
CA GLU A 69 19.52 -18.39 -9.82
C GLU A 69 18.40 -18.75 -10.80
N PRO A 70 17.14 -18.91 -10.36
CA PRO A 70 16.07 -19.33 -11.25
C PRO A 70 16.11 -18.44 -12.47
N ALA A 71 16.32 -19.04 -13.65
CA ALA A 71 16.41 -18.31 -14.92
C ALA A 71 15.12 -17.49 -15.09
N GLY A 72 15.21 -16.24 -14.64
CA GLY A 72 14.31 -15.19 -15.01
C GLY A 72 14.46 -15.02 -16.51
N LEU A 73 13.34 -14.79 -17.18
CA LEU A 73 13.39 -14.07 -18.44
C LEU A 73 14.19 -12.79 -18.14
N ASP A 74 15.40 -12.73 -18.69
CA ASP A 74 16.48 -11.76 -18.46
C ASP A 74 17.46 -12.16 -17.33
N GLY A 75 18.63 -12.65 -17.73
CA GLY A 75 19.62 -13.31 -16.87
C GLY A 75 20.13 -12.51 -15.67
N GLY A 76 20.49 -13.21 -14.59
CA GLY A 76 21.34 -12.75 -13.49
C GLY A 76 20.84 -11.60 -12.61
N GLY A 77 19.60 -11.13 -12.75
CA GLY A 77 19.10 -9.92 -12.06
C GLY A 77 17.73 -10.03 -11.39
N GLY A 78 17.15 -11.23 -11.28
CA GLY A 78 15.77 -11.42 -10.79
C GLY A 78 15.54 -10.92 -9.37
N ARG A 79 16.51 -11.14 -8.47
CA ARG A 79 16.41 -10.77 -7.04
C ARG A 79 16.40 -9.26 -6.83
N ASP A 80 17.26 -8.52 -7.54
CA ASP A 80 17.31 -7.06 -7.47
C ASP A 80 16.01 -6.43 -7.98
N ILE A 81 15.44 -7.00 -9.05
CA ILE A 81 14.15 -6.57 -9.58
C ILE A 81 13.03 -6.84 -8.57
N VAL A 82 13.00 -8.01 -7.93
CA VAL A 82 12.02 -8.33 -6.89
C VAL A 82 12.16 -7.38 -5.69
N TYR A 83 13.40 -7.15 -5.23
CA TYR A 83 13.69 -6.20 -4.15
C TYR A 83 13.20 -4.79 -4.46
N GLU A 84 13.58 -4.23 -5.62
CA GLU A 84 13.20 -2.86 -6.00
C GLU A 84 11.68 -2.71 -6.18
N ASN A 85 11.00 -3.72 -6.73
CA ASN A 85 9.53 -3.70 -6.81
C ASN A 85 8.89 -3.80 -5.43
N ALA A 86 9.39 -4.66 -4.54
CA ALA A 86 8.87 -4.80 -3.19
C ALA A 86 9.03 -3.51 -2.37
N LYS A 87 10.23 -2.92 -2.42
CA LYS A 87 10.52 -1.62 -1.83
C LYS A 87 9.60 -0.54 -2.40
N TYR A 88 9.43 -0.50 -3.72
CA TYR A 88 8.53 0.45 -4.37
C TYR A 88 7.07 0.30 -3.89
N ILE A 89 6.53 -0.92 -3.83
CA ILE A 89 5.17 -1.19 -3.34
C ILE A 89 5.02 -0.73 -1.88
N SER A 90 6.01 -0.99 -1.02
CA SER A 90 5.98 -0.49 0.36
C SER A 90 5.88 1.04 0.43
N GLN A 91 6.64 1.77 -0.39
CA GLN A 91 6.60 3.23 -0.42
C GLN A 91 5.26 3.75 -0.94
N LEU A 92 4.64 3.05 -1.90
CA LEU A 92 3.30 3.38 -2.38
C LEU A 92 2.23 3.24 -1.29
N ILE A 93 2.27 2.15 -0.52
CA ILE A 93 1.39 1.95 0.65
C ILE A 93 1.60 3.09 1.64
N LEU A 94 2.86 3.37 1.98
CA LEU A 94 3.23 4.47 2.88
C LEU A 94 2.80 5.84 2.36
N ALA A 95 2.79 6.06 1.06
CA ALA A 95 2.35 7.32 0.50
C ALA A 95 0.82 7.45 0.59
N SER A 96 0.07 6.37 0.34
CA SER A 96 -1.39 6.40 0.29
C SER A 96 -2.09 6.39 1.65
N TRP A 97 -1.49 5.81 2.69
CA TRP A 97 -2.09 5.88 4.03
C TRP A 97 -1.77 7.20 4.78
N ARG A 98 -0.74 7.97 4.39
CA ARG A 98 -0.31 9.18 5.11
C ARG A 98 -1.38 10.28 5.19
N PRO A 99 -2.18 10.52 4.14
CA PRO A 99 -3.32 11.43 4.26
C PRO A 99 -4.34 11.02 5.33
N LEU A 100 -4.51 9.73 5.60
CA LEU A 100 -5.39 9.21 6.64
C LEU A 100 -4.85 9.53 8.04
N ASP A 101 -3.52 9.47 8.22
CA ASP A 101 -2.84 9.88 9.45
C ASP A 101 -2.95 11.40 9.65
N GLY A 102 -2.90 12.17 8.56
CA GLY A 102 -3.19 13.61 8.59
C GLY A 102 -4.60 13.92 9.12
N LEU A 103 -5.61 13.18 8.68
CA LEU A 103 -6.99 13.32 9.20
C LEU A 103 -7.07 13.01 10.70
N ARG A 104 -6.37 11.95 11.16
CA ARG A 104 -6.29 11.60 12.59
C ARG A 104 -5.66 12.74 13.40
N ILE A 105 -4.54 13.31 12.94
CA ILE A 105 -3.85 14.41 13.61
C ILE A 105 -4.73 15.67 13.66
N CYS A 106 -5.38 16.05 12.56
CA CYS A 106 -6.31 17.18 12.54
C CYS A 106 -7.47 16.98 13.52
N HIS A 107 -7.99 15.75 13.64
CA HIS A 107 -9.02 15.41 14.62
C HIS A 107 -8.53 15.53 16.07
N GLU A 108 -7.34 14.99 16.37
CA GLU A 108 -6.69 15.10 17.70
C GLU A 108 -6.42 16.56 18.09
N ASN A 109 -6.09 17.41 17.12
CA ASN A 109 -5.89 18.85 17.30
C ASN A 109 -7.19 19.67 17.31
N LYS A 110 -8.36 19.03 17.16
CA LYS A 110 -9.68 19.68 17.07
C LYS A 110 -9.84 20.63 15.87
N GLU A 111 -9.07 20.41 14.81
CA GLU A 111 -9.17 21.13 13.53
C GLU A 111 -10.32 20.58 12.67
N GLU A 112 -10.66 19.30 12.86
CA GLU A 112 -11.80 18.61 12.26
C GLU A 112 -12.58 17.83 13.32
N SER A 113 -13.91 17.76 13.17
CA SER A 113 -14.76 16.90 14.00
C SER A 113 -15.15 15.68 13.18
N LEU A 114 -14.57 14.54 13.54
CA LEU A 114 -14.97 13.22 13.10
C LEU A 114 -15.87 12.60 14.18
N ASP A 115 -16.88 11.85 13.78
CA ASP A 115 -17.64 11.05 14.75
C ASP A 115 -16.79 9.87 15.25
N GLU A 116 -17.16 9.32 16.40
CA GLU A 116 -16.41 8.24 17.05
C GLU A 116 -16.26 7.00 16.16
N LEU A 117 -17.25 6.71 15.32
CA LEU A 117 -17.23 5.56 14.41
C LEU A 117 -16.27 5.80 13.24
N ASP A 118 -16.24 7.01 12.66
CA ASP A 118 -15.30 7.45 11.63
C ASP A 118 -13.88 7.45 12.19
N THR A 119 -13.67 8.00 13.39
CA THR A 119 -12.37 7.99 14.06
C THR A 119 -11.85 6.58 14.32
N LYS A 120 -12.72 5.68 14.81
CA LYS A 120 -12.35 4.27 15.02
C LYS A 120 -12.01 3.56 13.71
N ALA A 121 -12.84 3.72 12.67
CA ALA A 121 -12.59 3.10 11.37
C ALA A 121 -11.30 3.63 10.72
N ILE A 122 -10.98 4.91 10.89
CA ILE A 122 -9.71 5.51 10.47
C ILE A 122 -8.53 4.88 11.21
N ALA A 123 -8.62 4.69 12.52
CA ALA A 123 -7.57 4.06 13.31
C ALA A 123 -7.34 2.58 12.91
N ASP A 124 -8.42 1.81 12.74
CA ASP A 124 -8.36 0.41 12.29
C ASP A 124 -7.73 0.32 10.88
N ALA A 125 -8.13 1.21 9.96
CA ALA A 125 -7.56 1.29 8.62
C ALA A 125 -6.06 1.62 8.65
N LEU A 126 -5.65 2.59 9.47
CA LEU A 126 -4.25 2.95 9.65
C LEU A 126 -3.43 1.75 10.12
N SER A 127 -3.87 1.05 11.16
CA SER A 127 -3.16 -0.13 11.66
C SER A 127 -3.01 -1.22 10.60
N ALA A 128 -4.07 -1.46 9.81
CA ALA A 128 -4.01 -2.43 8.72
C ALA A 128 -2.99 -2.02 7.64
N PHE A 129 -2.99 -0.76 7.20
CA PHE A 129 -2.04 -0.27 6.20
C PHE A 129 -0.60 -0.21 6.72
N GLU A 130 -0.38 0.07 8.01
CA GLU A 130 0.95 -0.03 8.64
C GLU A 130 1.49 -1.45 8.57
N GLY A 131 0.66 -2.43 8.89
CA GLY A 131 0.99 -3.85 8.79
C GLY A 131 1.36 -4.23 7.37
N ALA A 132 0.56 -3.79 6.37
CA ALA A 132 0.87 -4.02 4.96
C ALA A 132 2.21 -3.41 4.53
N TYR A 133 2.47 -2.16 4.93
CA TYR A 133 3.74 -1.49 4.68
C TYR A 133 4.92 -2.25 5.28
N THR A 134 4.81 -2.64 6.55
CA THR A 134 5.86 -3.32 7.30
C THR A 134 6.19 -4.67 6.68
N LEU A 135 5.18 -5.49 6.38
CA LEU A 135 5.36 -6.79 5.72
C LEU A 135 6.09 -6.64 4.38
N MET A 136 5.66 -5.70 3.53
CA MET A 136 6.26 -5.52 2.21
C MET A 136 7.70 -4.97 2.30
N ARG A 137 7.95 -4.06 3.24
CA ARG A 137 9.29 -3.53 3.51
C ARG A 137 10.22 -4.65 3.98
N GLU A 138 9.79 -5.46 4.94
CA GLU A 138 10.58 -6.58 5.44
C GLU A 138 10.82 -7.64 4.37
N TYR A 139 9.81 -7.99 3.57
CA TYR A 139 9.97 -8.88 2.43
C TYR A 139 11.06 -8.36 1.48
N SER A 140 11.08 -7.06 1.17
CA SER A 140 12.15 -6.47 0.36
C SER A 140 13.54 -6.67 0.99
N ILE A 141 13.67 -6.44 2.29
CA ILE A 141 14.93 -6.60 3.02
C ILE A 141 15.37 -8.06 3.01
N ARG A 142 14.46 -9.02 3.20
CA ARG A 142 14.78 -10.45 3.21
C ARG A 142 15.18 -10.98 1.83
N VAL A 143 14.50 -10.52 0.78
CA VAL A 143 14.87 -10.82 -0.62
C VAL A 143 16.29 -10.34 -0.92
N TYR A 144 16.68 -9.15 -0.44
CA TYR A 144 18.00 -8.57 -0.70
C TYR A 144 19.12 -9.17 0.20
N ASN A 145 18.88 -9.28 1.52
CA ASN A 145 19.91 -9.61 2.50
C ASN A 145 20.06 -11.11 2.81
N ILE A 146 18.94 -11.83 2.92
CA ILE A 146 18.93 -13.20 3.48
C ILE A 146 19.00 -14.26 2.36
N ARG A 147 18.99 -13.80 1.10
CA ARG A 147 18.82 -14.66 -0.07
C ARG A 147 17.59 -15.58 0.02
N GLN A 148 16.55 -15.20 0.78
CA GLN A 148 15.28 -15.94 0.87
C GLN A 148 14.75 -16.22 -0.54
N ASP A 149 14.13 -17.38 -0.72
CA ASP A 149 13.45 -17.72 -1.96
C ASP A 149 12.33 -16.69 -2.20
N PHE A 150 12.49 -15.85 -3.23
CA PHE A 150 11.50 -14.83 -3.58
C PHE A 150 10.18 -15.45 -4.04
N GLN A 151 10.15 -16.75 -4.31
CA GLN A 151 8.94 -17.52 -4.63
C GLN A 151 8.10 -17.85 -3.38
N ASP A 152 8.59 -17.56 -2.17
CA ASP A 152 7.76 -17.52 -0.97
C ASP A 152 6.87 -16.27 -1.01
N LEU A 153 5.60 -16.49 -1.35
CA LEU A 153 4.61 -15.43 -1.52
C LEU A 153 3.81 -15.14 -0.25
N THR A 154 4.19 -15.72 0.90
CA THR A 154 3.44 -15.59 2.16
C THR A 154 3.26 -14.14 2.58
N ASP A 155 4.34 -13.36 2.58
CA ASP A 155 4.29 -11.94 2.94
C ASP A 155 3.49 -11.10 1.95
N LEU A 156 3.52 -11.45 0.66
CA LEU A 156 2.75 -10.74 -0.37
C LEU A 156 1.25 -10.99 -0.17
N HIS A 157 0.86 -12.24 0.12
CA HIS A 157 -0.52 -12.58 0.43
C HIS A 157 -1.00 -11.93 1.73
N ALA A 158 -0.16 -11.91 2.77
CA ALA A 158 -0.45 -11.21 4.02
C ALA A 158 -0.58 -9.69 3.81
N THR A 159 0.31 -9.08 3.02
CA THR A 159 0.23 -7.67 2.62
C THR A 159 -1.09 -7.38 1.90
N ARG A 160 -1.47 -8.23 0.95
CA ARG A 160 -2.73 -8.13 0.21
C ARG A 160 -3.94 -8.17 1.15
N ALA A 161 -3.96 -9.12 2.09
CA ALA A 161 -5.04 -9.26 3.06
C ALA A 161 -5.18 -8.01 3.93
N LYS A 162 -4.05 -7.44 4.39
CA LYS A 162 -4.02 -6.20 5.17
C LYS A 162 -4.53 -4.98 4.40
N ILE A 163 -4.21 -4.85 3.12
CA ILE A 163 -4.77 -3.78 2.27
C ILE A 163 -6.29 -3.96 2.14
N ILE A 164 -6.79 -5.19 1.95
CA ILE A 164 -8.23 -5.46 1.87
C ILE A 164 -8.94 -5.11 3.18
N GLU A 165 -8.36 -5.49 4.32
CA GLU A 165 -8.85 -5.17 5.67
C GLU A 165 -8.98 -3.65 5.86
N GLY A 166 -7.92 -2.89 5.58
CA GLY A 166 -7.95 -1.43 5.70
C GLY A 166 -8.96 -0.79 4.74
N LYS A 167 -9.07 -1.29 3.49
CA LYS A 167 -10.08 -0.81 2.54
C LYS A 167 -11.51 -1.07 3.03
N ALA A 168 -11.78 -2.20 3.67
CA ALA A 168 -13.10 -2.49 4.22
C ALA A 168 -13.52 -1.40 5.24
N LYS A 169 -12.57 -0.95 6.08
CA LYS A 169 -12.79 0.16 7.01
C LYS A 169 -13.05 1.50 6.32
N LEU A 170 -12.34 1.80 5.23
CA LEU A 170 -12.65 2.98 4.43
C LEU A 170 -14.03 2.90 3.79
N GLN A 171 -14.48 1.72 3.36
CA GLN A 171 -15.82 1.52 2.82
C GLN A 171 -16.93 1.69 3.86
N GLU A 172 -16.70 1.25 5.10
CA GLU A 172 -17.62 1.50 6.22
C GLU A 172 -17.89 3.00 6.37
N ILE A 173 -16.85 3.84 6.30
CA ILE A 173 -16.96 5.31 6.34
C ILE A 173 -17.71 5.81 5.10
N LEU A 174 -17.26 5.45 3.90
CA LEU A 174 -17.86 5.94 2.64
C LEU A 174 -19.34 5.59 2.50
N SER A 175 -19.77 4.45 3.03
CA SER A 175 -21.18 4.01 2.99
C SER A 175 -22.10 4.90 3.83
N ARG A 176 -21.58 5.56 4.88
CA ARG A 176 -22.34 6.48 5.74
C ARG A 176 -22.50 7.87 5.11
N GLY A 177 -21.60 8.24 4.20
CA GLY A 177 -21.62 9.52 3.52
C GLY A 177 -21.24 10.71 4.42
N PRO A 178 -21.05 11.92 3.84
CA PRO A 178 -20.54 13.07 4.58
C PRO A 178 -21.46 13.46 5.74
N GLN A 179 -20.85 13.75 6.89
CA GLN A 179 -21.59 14.20 8.06
C GLN A 179 -22.18 15.59 7.83
N LYS A 180 -23.42 15.79 8.28
CA LYS A 180 -24.02 17.13 8.34
C LYS A 180 -23.40 17.85 9.54
N LYS A 181 -22.78 19.02 9.31
CA LYS A 181 -22.37 19.90 10.42
C LYS A 181 -23.64 20.26 11.21
N ASN A 182 -23.66 19.93 12.50
CA ASN A 182 -24.62 20.49 13.46
C ASN A 182 -24.21 21.92 13.80
#